data_AF-A0A8H4LR30-F1
#
_entry.id   AF-A0A8H4LR30-F1
#
_cell.length_a   1.000
_cell.length_b   1.000
_cell.length_c   1.000
_cell.angle_alpha   90.00
_cell.angle_beta   90.00
_cell.angle_gamma   90.00
#
_symmetry.space_group_name_H-M   'P 1'
#
loop_
_entity.id
_entity.type
_entity.pdbx_description
1 polymer ?
#
loop_
_entity_poly.entity_id
_entity_poly.type
_entity_poly.pdbx_seq_one_letter_code
_entity_poly.pdbx_strand_id
1 'polypeptide(L)'
;MTDTKSTNMSEDTGIVDFDVALVPMQLDAFVLNPAVCGTGEDKDTTARICPITQPNYTFLRLDSFLLQNDVQNHVALHNTAPASINSRLTDLGGRPNPKPLRHRHGVCIHWTLPRFYRSGVSANESVPDSRKKAERLRRGLDATSATAGDDSIHSTPDFLQPPTRWIVIRKLQLDSIQPSSAKDAFKDREYEAWVVESDYVWSLEDIPIQADLQTDVAPFVLGHAGTDVNINEQAEVFIGRKTPLAEWNENPNPNVDPPDISLLRSGNQLFADFQMHNANVFSILDNFEYGDSKEPSYLDYAKASYYVLGWHWKAAVDPLWKSGANVTHGEILQSLFMTLKGTDEANPDPWMDLESQIRILCHSCMYNVTWDHENKPKSVPADGFNDCLRDQKQAAVAVGTTPMDALLAYCHARGDASENSEHVSKLEEDILALESLLQARDDGVEGQREAKDSVYNWYYTRSPGGTRHFFAEPDDPGTTSPRNLSPQPFCGSIN
;
A
#
# COMPACT_ATOMS: atom_id res chain seq x y z
N MET A 1 32.25 -10.53 49.36
CA MET A 1 30.88 -10.60 48.79
C MET A 1 30.71 -9.36 47.94
N THR A 2 31.11 -9.48 46.69
CA THR A 2 31.09 -8.43 45.68
C THR A 2 30.57 -9.11 44.43
N ASP A 3 29.27 -8.93 44.16
CA ASP A 3 28.62 -9.45 42.97
C ASP A 3 28.98 -8.56 41.78
N THR A 4 29.91 -9.04 40.97
CA THR A 4 30.21 -8.54 39.64
C THR A 4 29.06 -8.90 38.70
N LYS A 5 28.33 -7.88 38.23
CA LYS A 5 27.46 -7.97 37.05
C LYS A 5 28.30 -8.45 35.87
N SER A 6 28.06 -9.68 35.43
CA SER A 6 28.62 -10.25 34.21
C SER A 6 27.91 -9.64 33.01
N THR A 7 28.48 -8.60 32.43
CA THR A 7 28.16 -8.16 31.07
C THR A 7 28.87 -9.14 30.13
N ASN A 8 28.14 -10.12 29.60
CA ASN A 8 28.70 -11.04 28.60
C ASN A 8 28.88 -10.26 27.30
N MET A 9 30.09 -9.74 27.06
CA MET A 9 30.52 -9.36 25.72
C MET A 9 30.86 -10.65 24.95
N SER A 10 30.14 -10.94 23.87
CA SER A 10 30.64 -11.87 22.86
C SER A 10 31.72 -11.13 22.06
N GLU A 11 32.97 -11.39 22.40
CA GLU A 11 34.14 -10.62 21.92
C GLU A 11 34.47 -10.75 20.42
N ASP A 12 33.64 -11.38 19.57
CA ASP A 12 34.09 -11.79 18.23
C ASP A 12 33.27 -11.27 17.02
N THR A 13 32.30 -10.37 17.21
CA THR A 13 31.58 -9.76 16.06
C THR A 13 31.36 -8.26 16.14
N GLY A 14 31.62 -7.61 17.29
CA GLY A 14 31.30 -6.19 17.48
C GLY A 14 29.79 -5.88 17.41
N ILE A 15 28.94 -6.91 17.37
CA ILE A 15 27.48 -6.78 17.36
C ILE A 15 27.04 -6.66 18.81
N VAL A 16 26.42 -5.53 19.16
CA VAL A 16 25.78 -5.35 20.47
C VAL A 16 24.69 -6.39 20.62
N ASP A 17 24.70 -7.15 21.71
CA ASP A 17 23.68 -8.14 21.99
C ASP A 17 22.34 -7.44 22.27
N PHE A 18 21.30 -7.76 21.51
CA PHE A 18 19.95 -7.23 21.69
C PHE A 18 18.92 -8.31 21.38
N ASP A 19 17.78 -8.23 22.07
CA ASP A 19 16.67 -9.13 21.79
C ASP A 19 15.98 -8.75 20.47
N VAL A 20 15.39 -9.76 19.81
CA VAL A 20 14.68 -9.59 18.55
C VAL A 20 13.24 -10.09 18.67
N ALA A 21 12.28 -9.22 18.39
CA ALA A 21 10.88 -9.60 18.24
C ALA A 21 10.60 -10.03 16.80
N LEU A 22 10.21 -11.30 16.64
CA LEU A 22 9.83 -11.85 15.34
C LEU A 22 8.36 -11.51 15.04
N VAL A 23 8.15 -10.70 14.00
CA VAL A 23 6.82 -10.24 13.59
C VAL A 23 6.42 -10.95 12.29
N PRO A 24 5.40 -11.82 12.29
CA PRO A 24 4.97 -12.50 11.08
C PRO A 24 4.26 -11.52 10.13
N MET A 25 4.46 -11.72 8.83
CA MET A 25 3.74 -11.01 7.77
C MET A 25 3.05 -12.00 6.84
N GLN A 26 2.00 -11.54 6.17
CA GLN A 26 1.43 -12.28 5.05
C GLN A 26 2.34 -12.10 3.83
N LEU A 27 2.62 -13.21 3.14
CA LEU A 27 3.30 -13.25 1.86
C LEU A 27 2.30 -13.79 0.84
N ASP A 28 2.22 -13.12 -0.30
CA ASP A 28 1.37 -13.49 -1.43
C ASP A 28 2.26 -13.74 -2.66
N ALA A 29 1.93 -14.76 -3.45
CA ALA A 29 2.62 -15.09 -4.68
C ALA A 29 1.62 -15.12 -5.83
N PHE A 30 1.79 -14.19 -6.77
CA PHE A 30 0.97 -14.11 -7.96
C PHE A 30 1.77 -14.57 -9.18
N VAL A 31 1.28 -15.61 -9.87
CA VAL A 31 1.91 -16.14 -11.08
C VAL A 31 1.43 -15.33 -12.28
N LEU A 32 2.31 -14.53 -12.86
CA LEU A 32 2.05 -13.73 -14.04
C LEU A 32 2.56 -14.45 -15.30
N ASN A 33 1.64 -15.00 -16.07
CA ASN A 33 1.90 -15.67 -17.34
C ASN A 33 0.83 -15.30 -18.39
N PRO A 34 0.98 -15.70 -19.66
CA PRO A 34 -0.03 -15.42 -20.67
C PRO A 34 -1.42 -16.01 -20.36
N ALA A 35 -1.48 -17.20 -19.79
CA ALA A 35 -2.74 -17.91 -19.54
C ALA A 35 -3.64 -17.24 -18.50
N VAL A 36 -3.09 -16.50 -17.52
CA VAL A 36 -3.90 -15.77 -16.53
C VAL A 36 -4.64 -14.57 -17.11
N CYS A 37 -4.30 -14.09 -18.31
CA CYS A 37 -5.05 -13.01 -18.95
C CYS A 37 -6.41 -13.45 -19.51
N GLY A 38 -6.61 -14.76 -19.68
CA GLY A 38 -7.74 -15.29 -20.44
C GLY A 38 -7.52 -15.20 -21.96
N THR A 39 -8.45 -15.79 -22.70
CA THR A 39 -8.43 -15.89 -24.17
C THR A 39 -9.03 -14.67 -24.84
N GLY A 40 -9.88 -13.93 -24.14
CA GLY A 40 -10.65 -12.81 -24.69
C GLY A 40 -11.90 -13.24 -25.46
N GLU A 41 -12.21 -14.53 -25.51
CA GLU A 41 -13.45 -15.04 -26.12
C GLU A 41 -14.67 -14.77 -25.22
N ASP A 42 -15.86 -14.61 -25.81
CA ASP A 42 -17.10 -14.33 -25.06
C ASP A 42 -17.47 -15.42 -24.04
N LYS A 43 -17.01 -16.66 -24.27
CA LYS A 43 -17.23 -17.80 -23.37
C LYS A 43 -16.19 -17.90 -22.26
N ASP A 44 -15.10 -17.16 -22.35
CA ASP A 44 -14.10 -17.09 -21.28
C ASP A 44 -14.59 -16.13 -20.21
N THR A 45 -14.97 -16.74 -19.09
CA THR A 45 -15.52 -16.04 -17.94
C THR A 45 -14.54 -15.98 -16.79
N THR A 46 -13.26 -16.21 -17.06
CA THR A 46 -12.23 -16.11 -16.04
C THR A 46 -11.83 -14.65 -15.77
N ALA A 47 -11.22 -14.40 -14.62
CA ALA A 47 -10.69 -13.08 -14.31
C ALA A 47 -9.56 -12.73 -15.29
N ARG A 48 -9.48 -11.44 -15.64
CA ARG A 48 -8.50 -10.92 -16.62
C ARG A 48 -7.49 -10.03 -15.93
N ILE A 49 -6.28 -9.93 -16.50
CA ILE A 49 -5.22 -9.08 -15.97
C ILE A 49 -5.24 -7.73 -16.66
N CYS A 50 -5.40 -6.68 -15.87
CA CYS A 50 -5.33 -5.32 -16.39
C CYS A 50 -3.89 -4.93 -16.77
N PRO A 51 -3.73 -4.16 -17.86
CA PRO A 51 -2.48 -3.46 -18.14
C PRO A 51 -2.01 -2.63 -16.94
N ILE A 52 -0.70 -2.39 -16.85
CA ILE A 52 -0.14 -1.51 -15.81
C ILE A 52 -0.44 -0.06 -16.19
N THR A 53 -1.17 0.63 -15.32
CA THR A 53 -1.29 2.09 -15.36
C THR A 53 -0.49 2.66 -14.20
N GLN A 54 0.64 3.28 -14.49
CA GLN A 54 1.45 3.91 -13.44
C GLN A 54 0.80 5.22 -12.96
N PRO A 55 0.92 5.54 -11.66
CA PRO A 55 0.64 6.88 -11.15
C PRO A 55 1.44 7.92 -11.94
N ASN A 56 0.76 8.95 -12.46
CA ASN A 56 1.38 10.08 -13.15
C ASN A 56 1.35 11.32 -12.25
N TYR A 57 2.46 11.57 -11.56
CA TYR A 57 2.62 12.72 -10.68
C TYR A 57 2.91 14.03 -11.42
N THR A 58 3.05 14.02 -12.76
CA THR A 58 3.28 15.24 -13.56
C THR A 58 2.14 16.25 -13.40
N PHE A 59 0.91 15.78 -13.17
CA PHE A 59 -0.25 16.65 -12.96
C PHE A 59 -0.27 17.35 -11.60
N LEU A 60 0.62 16.97 -10.67
CA LEU A 60 0.84 17.71 -9.43
C LEU A 60 1.67 18.99 -9.65
N ARG A 61 2.30 19.16 -10.83
CA ARG A 61 2.96 20.42 -11.21
C ARG A 61 1.91 21.52 -11.26
N LEU A 62 2.11 22.57 -10.45
CA LEU A 62 1.19 23.72 -10.31
C LEU A 62 1.26 24.68 -11.51
N ASP A 63 1.28 24.16 -12.74
CA ASP A 63 1.13 24.98 -13.94
C ASP A 63 -0.35 25.19 -14.25
N SER A 64 -0.71 26.45 -14.49
CA SER A 64 -2.08 27.00 -14.50
C SER A 64 -3.06 26.40 -15.52
N PHE A 65 -2.66 25.38 -16.28
CA PHE A 65 -3.48 24.77 -17.35
C PHE A 65 -3.72 23.25 -17.20
N LEU A 66 -3.13 22.56 -16.21
CA LEU A 66 -3.17 21.09 -16.12
C LEU A 66 -3.34 20.51 -14.70
N LEU A 67 -3.94 21.25 -13.76
CA LEU A 67 -4.32 20.66 -12.47
C LEU A 67 -5.41 19.60 -12.70
N GLN A 68 -5.00 18.33 -12.65
CA GLN A 68 -5.90 17.17 -12.62
C GLN A 68 -5.88 16.58 -11.21
N ASN A 69 -7.08 16.27 -10.71
CA ASN A 69 -7.26 15.78 -9.34
C ASN A 69 -6.84 14.30 -9.19
N ASP A 70 -6.72 13.59 -10.32
CA ASP A 70 -6.43 12.16 -10.34
C ASP A 70 -5.01 11.91 -10.81
N VAL A 71 -4.31 11.08 -10.05
CA VAL A 71 -2.92 10.66 -10.32
C VAL A 71 -2.93 9.37 -11.15
N GLN A 72 -4.02 8.60 -11.15
CA GLN A 72 -4.11 7.34 -11.90
C GLN A 72 -5.04 7.51 -13.09
N ASN A 73 -4.54 7.14 -14.28
CA ASN A 73 -5.40 7.08 -15.47
C ASN A 73 -6.36 5.88 -15.38
N HIS A 74 -7.43 5.94 -16.18
CA HIS A 74 -8.32 4.81 -16.36
C HIS A 74 -7.57 3.59 -16.91
N VAL A 75 -7.98 2.40 -16.48
CA VAL A 75 -7.42 1.13 -16.95
C VAL A 75 -8.05 0.76 -18.30
N ALA A 76 -7.23 0.42 -19.29
CA ALA A 76 -7.68 -0.02 -20.60
C ALA A 76 -8.21 -1.47 -20.57
N LEU A 77 -9.48 -1.64 -20.20
CA LEU A 77 -10.13 -2.95 -20.05
C LEU A 77 -10.14 -3.78 -21.35
N HIS A 78 -10.15 -3.12 -22.52
CA HIS A 78 -10.11 -3.79 -23.82
C HIS A 78 -8.79 -4.53 -24.07
N ASN A 79 -7.71 -4.16 -23.38
CA ASN A 79 -6.38 -4.74 -23.55
C ASN A 79 -6.06 -5.73 -22.42
N THR A 80 -7.07 -6.24 -21.72
CA THR A 80 -6.89 -7.20 -20.63
C THR A 80 -6.65 -8.62 -21.13
N ALA A 81 -7.22 -8.97 -22.30
CA ALA A 81 -7.17 -10.31 -22.89
C ALA A 81 -7.32 -10.22 -24.42
N PRO A 82 -6.65 -11.10 -25.21
CA PRO A 82 -5.63 -12.06 -24.79
C PRO A 82 -4.29 -11.39 -24.42
N ALA A 83 -3.36 -12.17 -23.88
CA ALA A 83 -2.02 -11.68 -23.49
C ALA A 83 -1.25 -10.98 -24.63
N SER A 84 -1.50 -11.35 -25.89
CA SER A 84 -0.85 -10.76 -27.07
C SER A 84 -1.20 -9.29 -27.33
N ILE A 85 -2.30 -8.78 -26.75
CA ILE A 85 -2.68 -7.37 -26.82
C ILE A 85 -2.54 -6.66 -25.47
N ASN A 86 -2.11 -7.38 -24.44
CA ASN A 86 -1.93 -6.84 -23.09
C ASN A 86 -0.54 -6.22 -22.97
N SER A 87 -0.47 -4.89 -22.84
CA SER A 87 0.79 -4.15 -22.75
C SER A 87 1.60 -4.46 -21.48
N ARG A 88 1.01 -5.16 -20.49
CA ARG A 88 1.76 -5.70 -19.35
C ARG A 88 2.66 -6.87 -19.76
N LEU A 89 2.24 -7.68 -20.73
CA LEU A 89 2.93 -8.92 -21.14
C LEU A 89 3.55 -8.84 -22.54
N THR A 90 3.13 -7.88 -23.37
CA THR A 90 3.56 -7.78 -24.77
C THR A 90 3.93 -6.34 -25.11
N ASP A 91 5.09 -6.16 -25.75
CA ASP A 91 5.47 -4.91 -26.38
C ASP A 91 4.63 -4.69 -27.65
N LEU A 92 3.66 -3.80 -27.54
CA LEU A 92 2.77 -3.42 -28.65
C LEU A 92 3.42 -2.40 -29.61
N GLY A 93 4.53 -1.77 -29.20
CA GLY A 93 5.27 -0.78 -29.98
C GLY A 93 6.18 -1.40 -31.03
N GLY A 94 6.66 -2.62 -30.79
CA GLY A 94 7.47 -3.43 -31.72
C GLY A 94 6.71 -3.86 -32.97
N ARG A 95 6.38 -2.94 -33.88
CA ARG A 95 5.77 -3.27 -35.18
C ARG A 95 6.83 -3.78 -36.18
N PRO A 96 6.50 -4.77 -37.05
CA PRO A 96 5.19 -5.34 -37.32
C PRO A 96 4.76 -6.49 -36.39
N ASN A 97 5.67 -7.02 -35.57
CA ASN A 97 5.44 -8.22 -34.74
C ASN A 97 5.62 -7.88 -33.25
N PRO A 98 4.51 -7.66 -32.51
CA PRO A 98 4.56 -7.49 -31.06
C PRO A 98 5.35 -8.61 -30.40
N LYS A 99 6.21 -8.27 -29.43
CA LYS A 99 7.09 -9.23 -28.76
C LYS A 99 6.67 -9.43 -27.31
N PRO A 100 6.61 -10.67 -26.79
CA PRO A 100 6.39 -10.91 -25.38
C PRO A 100 7.50 -10.28 -24.52
N LEU A 101 7.10 -9.57 -23.46
CA LEU A 101 7.97 -8.98 -22.44
C LEU A 101 8.31 -10.07 -21.42
N ARG A 102 9.09 -11.09 -21.84
CA ARG A 102 9.39 -12.27 -21.00
C ARG A 102 10.02 -11.92 -19.66
N HIS A 103 10.76 -10.81 -19.57
CA HIS A 103 11.32 -10.33 -18.31
C HIS A 103 10.27 -9.94 -17.27
N ARG A 104 9.02 -9.65 -17.68
CA ARG A 104 7.88 -9.36 -16.81
C ARG A 104 7.10 -10.62 -16.39
N HIS A 105 7.32 -11.75 -17.06
CA HIS A 105 6.64 -12.99 -16.77
C HIS A 105 7.33 -13.67 -15.60
N GLY A 106 6.57 -14.15 -14.61
CA GLY A 106 7.18 -14.79 -13.45
C GLY A 106 6.29 -14.84 -12.23
N VAL A 107 6.92 -15.10 -11.09
CA VAL A 107 6.25 -15.09 -9.79
C VAL A 107 6.47 -13.72 -9.15
N CYS A 108 5.37 -13.00 -8.99
CA CYS A 108 5.29 -11.75 -8.26
C CYS A 108 5.11 -12.04 -6.78
N ILE A 109 6.14 -11.76 -5.97
CA ILE A 109 6.11 -11.93 -4.53
C ILE A 109 5.77 -10.59 -3.90
N HIS A 110 4.74 -10.54 -3.06
CA HIS A 110 4.32 -9.34 -2.35
C HIS A 110 4.13 -9.65 -0.87
N TRP A 111 4.61 -8.80 0.03
CA TRP A 111 4.39 -8.96 1.46
C TRP A 111 3.54 -7.83 2.02
N THR A 112 2.49 -8.22 2.75
CA THR A 112 1.60 -7.28 3.41
C THR A 112 2.20 -6.85 4.74
N LEU A 113 2.44 -5.55 4.88
CA LEU A 113 3.00 -4.97 6.10
C LEU A 113 2.08 -5.14 7.33
N PRO A 114 2.63 -5.40 8.52
CA PRO A 114 1.87 -5.48 9.76
C PRO A 114 0.99 -4.26 10.01
N ARG A 115 -0.19 -4.50 10.61
CA ARG A 115 -1.23 -3.49 10.82
C ARG A 115 -0.75 -2.23 11.56
N PHE A 116 0.21 -2.35 12.47
CA PHE A 116 0.68 -1.21 13.26
C PHE A 116 1.41 -0.15 12.43
N TYR A 117 2.01 -0.52 11.28
CA TYR A 117 2.57 0.47 10.34
C TYR A 117 1.49 1.29 9.63
N ARG A 118 0.22 0.86 9.68
CA ARG A 118 -0.94 1.57 9.11
C ARG A 118 -1.72 2.37 10.16
N SER A 119 -1.23 2.40 11.39
CA SER A 119 -1.91 3.01 12.51
C SER A 119 -1.21 4.32 12.89
N GLY A 120 -1.92 5.44 12.73
CA GLY A 120 -1.40 6.75 13.09
C GLY A 120 -1.63 7.08 14.55
N VAL A 121 -0.80 7.97 15.08
CA VAL A 121 -1.07 8.72 16.31
C VAL A 121 -1.54 10.11 15.89
N SER A 122 -2.85 10.36 15.99
CA SER A 122 -3.42 11.70 15.89
C SER A 122 -3.66 12.25 17.28
N ALA A 123 -3.41 13.55 17.45
CA ALA A 123 -3.66 14.23 18.69
C ALA A 123 -4.54 15.46 18.44
N ASN A 124 -5.81 15.36 18.81
CA ASN A 124 -6.71 16.51 18.83
C ASN A 124 -6.25 17.50 19.91
N GLU A 125 -6.57 18.78 19.71
CA GLU A 125 -6.29 19.87 20.66
C GLU A 125 -6.83 19.59 22.07
N SER A 126 -7.91 18.79 22.17
CA SER A 126 -8.56 18.41 23.43
C SER A 126 -7.78 17.40 24.28
N VAL A 127 -6.70 16.80 23.77
CA VAL A 127 -5.86 15.86 24.54
C VAL A 127 -4.72 16.63 25.23
N PRO A 128 -4.46 16.43 26.54
CA PRO A 128 -3.32 17.06 27.21
C PRO A 128 -1.97 16.65 26.60
N ASP A 129 -1.04 17.60 26.47
CA ASP A 129 0.26 17.37 25.80
C ASP A 129 1.12 16.28 26.47
N SER A 130 1.01 16.12 27.79
CA SER A 130 1.67 15.04 28.52
C SER A 130 1.20 13.66 28.05
N ARG A 131 -0.11 13.50 27.84
CA ARG A 131 -0.71 12.27 27.30
C ARG A 131 -0.34 12.05 25.84
N LYS A 132 -0.28 13.12 25.04
CA LYS A 132 0.21 13.06 23.65
C LYS A 132 1.64 12.52 23.59
N LYS A 133 2.55 13.10 24.39
CA LYS A 133 3.96 12.68 24.47
C LYS A 133 4.11 11.23 24.91
N ALA A 134 3.37 10.82 25.94
CA ALA A 134 3.40 9.45 26.45
C ALA A 134 2.95 8.43 25.40
N GLU A 135 1.84 8.68 24.70
CA GLU A 135 1.33 7.77 23.67
C GLU A 135 2.30 7.65 22.48
N ARG A 136 2.93 8.77 22.07
CA ARG A 136 3.94 8.77 21.00
C ARG A 136 5.14 7.90 21.38
N LEU A 137 5.69 8.12 22.56
CA LEU A 137 6.83 7.34 23.06
C LEU A 137 6.49 5.86 23.19
N ARG A 138 5.29 5.53 23.67
CA ARG A 138 4.83 4.14 23.82
C ARG A 138 4.79 3.40 22.48
N ARG A 139 4.42 4.10 21.40
CA ARG A 139 4.41 3.54 20.05
C ARG A 139 5.76 3.62 19.31
N GLY A 140 6.81 4.14 19.95
CA GLY A 140 8.14 4.27 19.34
C GLY A 140 8.33 5.49 18.44
N LEU A 141 7.47 6.51 18.58
CA LEU A 141 7.62 7.82 17.93
C LEU A 141 8.33 8.82 18.86
N ASP A 142 8.93 9.86 18.28
CA ASP A 142 9.56 10.94 19.06
C ASP A 142 8.53 11.73 19.87
N ALA A 143 8.91 12.17 21.07
CA ALA A 143 8.02 12.91 21.97
C ALA A 143 7.49 14.21 21.35
N THR A 144 8.28 14.85 20.49
CA THR A 144 7.90 16.00 19.66
C THR A 144 7.72 15.57 18.22
N SER A 145 6.71 16.08 17.51
CA SER A 145 6.59 15.82 16.07
C SER A 145 7.69 16.55 15.32
N ALA A 146 8.29 15.90 14.32
CA ALA A 146 9.36 16.48 13.49
C ALA A 146 8.87 17.68 12.65
N THR A 147 7.55 17.87 12.52
CA THR A 147 6.94 19.02 11.86
C THR A 147 6.82 20.26 12.75
N ALA A 148 7.35 20.24 13.98
CA ALA A 148 7.28 21.35 14.93
C ALA A 148 8.39 22.40 14.70
N GLY A 149 8.53 22.89 13.47
CA GLY A 149 9.14 24.19 13.20
C GLY A 149 8.05 25.26 13.20
N ASP A 150 8.14 26.21 14.13
CA ASP A 150 7.31 27.42 14.32
C ASP A 150 5.79 27.32 14.07
N ASP A 151 5.02 27.41 15.17
CA ASP A 151 3.66 27.99 15.23
C ASP A 151 2.66 27.63 14.12
N SER A 152 2.53 26.34 13.79
CA SER A 152 1.31 25.86 13.11
C SER A 152 0.77 24.57 13.70
N ILE A 153 -0.38 24.73 14.35
CA ILE A 153 -1.27 23.68 14.81
C ILE A 153 -1.72 22.88 13.58
N HIS A 154 -1.04 21.79 13.27
CA HIS A 154 -1.49 20.86 12.25
C HIS A 154 -1.76 19.49 12.87
N SER A 155 -3.04 19.13 12.85
CA SER A 155 -3.68 17.91 13.35
C SER A 155 -3.36 16.66 12.52
N THR A 156 -2.23 16.64 11.80
CA THR A 156 -1.90 15.56 10.88
C THR A 156 -1.37 14.37 11.68
N PRO A 157 -1.93 13.17 11.52
CA PRO A 157 -1.41 11.99 12.21
C PRO A 157 0.06 11.72 11.83
N ASP A 158 0.83 11.29 12.83
CA ASP A 158 2.16 10.70 12.63
C ASP A 158 2.03 9.18 12.50
N PHE A 159 2.81 8.61 11.59
CA PHE A 159 2.80 7.17 11.30
C PHE A 159 4.19 6.58 11.51
N LEU A 160 4.23 5.28 11.80
CA LEU A 160 5.47 4.54 11.88
C LEU A 160 6.02 4.27 10.47
N GLN A 161 7.33 4.46 10.31
CA GLN A 161 8.01 4.02 9.10
C GLN A 161 8.07 2.49 9.08
N PRO A 162 7.81 1.85 7.93
CA PRO A 162 8.01 0.42 7.78
C PRO A 162 9.49 0.07 7.65
N PRO A 163 9.87 -1.22 7.77
CA PRO A 163 11.21 -1.66 7.42
C PRO A 163 11.54 -1.29 5.97
N THR A 164 12.75 -0.81 5.72
CA THR A 164 13.20 -0.43 4.37
C THR A 164 14.32 -1.31 3.84
N ARG A 165 14.74 -2.32 4.60
CA ARG A 165 15.64 -3.38 4.14
C ARG A 165 14.92 -4.71 4.21
N TRP A 166 14.93 -5.43 3.11
CA TRP A 166 14.36 -6.77 3.02
C TRP A 166 15.35 -7.72 2.35
N ILE A 167 15.47 -8.93 2.86
CA ILE A 167 16.10 -10.04 2.17
C ILE A 167 14.99 -10.95 1.67
N VAL A 168 14.98 -11.20 0.36
CA VAL A 168 14.12 -12.20 -0.27
C VAL A 168 14.98 -13.37 -0.71
N ILE A 169 14.69 -14.56 -0.21
CA ILE A 169 15.41 -15.79 -0.51
C ILE A 169 14.49 -16.70 -1.31
N ARG A 170 14.95 -17.15 -2.47
CA ARG A 170 14.31 -18.21 -3.24
C ARG A 170 15.09 -19.50 -3.08
N LYS A 171 14.37 -20.56 -2.70
CA LYS A 171 14.81 -21.95 -2.82
C LYS A 171 14.14 -22.60 -4.03
N LEU A 172 14.92 -22.96 -5.04
CA LEU A 172 14.47 -23.60 -6.27
C LEU A 172 14.53 -25.13 -6.15
N GLN A 173 13.45 -25.83 -6.52
CA GLN A 173 13.46 -27.29 -6.62
C GLN A 173 14.09 -27.71 -7.95
N LEU A 174 15.40 -27.99 -7.96
CA LEU A 174 16.18 -28.25 -9.18
C LEU A 174 15.59 -29.36 -10.07
N ASP A 175 15.01 -30.39 -9.48
CA ASP A 175 14.40 -31.50 -10.25
C ASP A 175 13.17 -31.09 -11.06
N SER A 176 12.47 -30.04 -10.62
CA SER A 176 11.25 -29.55 -11.26
C SER A 176 11.50 -28.72 -12.52
N ILE A 177 12.72 -28.20 -12.72
CA ILE A 177 13.06 -27.24 -13.78
C ILE A 177 12.72 -27.80 -15.16
N GLN A 178 12.00 -26.99 -15.96
CA GLN A 178 11.84 -27.16 -17.40
C GLN A 178 12.21 -25.87 -18.15
N PRO A 179 12.83 -25.98 -19.34
CA PRO A 179 13.25 -27.23 -20.00
C PRO A 179 14.41 -27.91 -19.26
N SER A 180 14.54 -29.24 -19.41
CA SER A 180 15.59 -30.01 -18.71
C SER A 180 17.01 -29.55 -19.04
N SER A 181 17.22 -28.96 -20.22
CA SER A 181 18.49 -28.34 -20.63
C SER A 181 18.90 -27.14 -19.78
N ALA A 182 17.95 -26.50 -19.07
CA ALA A 182 18.23 -25.36 -18.20
C ALA A 182 18.78 -25.78 -16.83
N LYS A 183 18.67 -27.07 -16.44
CA LYS A 183 19.06 -27.56 -15.10
C LYS A 183 20.52 -27.23 -14.76
N ASP A 184 21.43 -27.39 -15.71
CA ASP A 184 22.85 -27.13 -15.49
C ASP A 184 23.15 -25.66 -15.17
N ALA A 185 22.33 -24.73 -15.68
CA ALA A 185 22.46 -23.30 -15.38
C ALA A 185 22.08 -22.95 -13.92
N PHE A 186 21.38 -23.86 -13.22
CA PHE A 186 20.91 -23.66 -11.85
C PHE A 186 21.56 -24.61 -10.83
N LYS A 187 22.53 -25.44 -11.22
CA LYS A 187 23.15 -26.46 -10.35
C LYS A 187 23.71 -25.88 -9.04
N ASP A 188 24.27 -24.66 -9.10
CA ASP A 188 24.84 -23.93 -7.96
C ASP A 188 23.94 -22.76 -7.51
N ARG A 189 22.70 -22.69 -8.04
CA ARG A 189 21.71 -21.64 -7.79
C ARG A 189 20.42 -22.20 -7.18
N GLU A 190 20.53 -23.27 -6.38
CA GLU A 190 19.40 -23.78 -5.58
C GLU A 190 18.84 -22.66 -4.68
N TYR A 191 19.74 -21.88 -4.08
CA TYR A 191 19.41 -20.73 -3.27
C TYR A 191 19.89 -19.47 -3.97
N GLU A 192 18.95 -18.57 -4.27
CA GLU A 192 19.27 -17.20 -4.68
C GLU A 192 18.62 -16.24 -3.70
N ALA A 193 19.27 -15.11 -3.45
CA ALA A 193 18.76 -14.10 -2.56
C ALA A 193 19.02 -12.71 -3.11
N TRP A 194 18.11 -11.79 -2.80
CA TRP A 194 18.20 -10.39 -3.15
C TRP A 194 17.91 -9.53 -1.93
N VAL A 195 18.60 -8.40 -1.84
CA VAL A 195 18.27 -7.33 -0.91
C VAL A 195 17.40 -6.31 -1.63
N VAL A 196 16.28 -5.97 -1.02
CA VAL A 196 15.38 -4.90 -1.46
C VAL A 196 15.55 -3.72 -0.53
N GLU A 197 15.89 -2.57 -1.12
CA GLU A 197 16.04 -1.29 -0.44
C GLU A 197 14.87 -0.40 -0.81
N SER A 198 13.84 -0.40 0.03
CA SER A 198 12.58 0.30 -0.23
C SER A 198 12.76 1.81 -0.31
N ASP A 199 13.73 2.37 0.41
CA ASP A 199 14.02 3.81 0.52
C ASP A 199 15.13 4.29 -0.42
N TYR A 200 15.61 3.43 -1.33
CA TYR A 200 16.58 3.86 -2.32
C TYR A 200 15.92 4.79 -3.32
N VAL A 201 16.41 6.03 -3.43
CA VAL A 201 15.88 7.05 -4.34
C VAL A 201 16.63 7.02 -5.66
N TRP A 202 15.87 6.99 -6.75
CA TRP A 202 16.37 7.18 -8.11
C TRP A 202 15.93 8.54 -8.63
N SER A 203 16.87 9.26 -9.23
CA SER A 203 16.55 10.23 -10.27
C SER A 203 16.30 9.47 -11.58
N LEU A 204 15.35 9.93 -12.40
CA LEU A 204 15.06 9.32 -13.71
C LEU A 204 16.33 9.15 -14.57
N GLU A 205 17.27 10.08 -14.51
CA GLU A 205 18.54 10.03 -15.27
C GLU A 205 19.50 8.94 -14.78
N ASP A 206 19.40 8.53 -13.51
CA ASP A 206 20.27 7.55 -12.87
C ASP A 206 19.72 6.12 -12.99
N ILE A 207 18.46 5.96 -13.42
CA ILE A 207 17.85 4.64 -13.61
C ILE A 207 18.56 3.93 -14.77
N PRO A 208 19.02 2.68 -14.58
CA PRO A 208 19.67 1.94 -15.65
C PRO A 208 18.74 1.78 -16.86
N ILE A 209 19.28 1.92 -18.08
CA ILE A 209 18.50 1.85 -19.33
C ILE A 209 17.75 0.51 -19.48
N GLN A 210 18.32 -0.56 -18.93
CA GLN A 210 17.72 -1.90 -18.94
C GLN A 210 16.62 -2.10 -17.88
N ALA A 211 16.48 -1.18 -16.92
CA ALA A 211 15.48 -1.30 -15.86
C ALA A 211 14.09 -1.00 -16.43
N ASP A 212 13.13 -1.84 -16.07
CA ASP A 212 11.74 -1.65 -16.45
C ASP A 212 11.06 -0.71 -15.46
N LEU A 213 10.73 0.50 -15.90
CA LEU A 213 10.07 1.49 -15.05
C LEU A 213 8.76 0.99 -14.43
N GLN A 214 8.11 -0.02 -15.00
CA GLN A 214 6.84 -0.56 -14.51
C GLN A 214 6.97 -1.71 -13.51
N THR A 215 8.11 -2.39 -13.47
CA THR A 215 8.28 -3.60 -12.64
C THR A 215 9.55 -3.60 -11.79
N ASP A 216 10.49 -2.68 -12.01
CA ASP A 216 11.76 -2.63 -11.31
C ASP A 216 11.90 -1.44 -10.34
N VAL A 217 11.03 -0.44 -10.46
CA VAL A 217 11.01 0.74 -9.58
C VAL A 217 9.57 1.19 -9.32
N ALA A 218 9.36 1.97 -8.27
CA ALA A 218 8.07 2.51 -7.90
C ALA A 218 8.07 4.04 -8.00
N PRO A 219 7.14 4.67 -8.74
CA PRO A 219 7.04 6.12 -8.76
C PRO A 219 6.61 6.62 -7.38
N PHE A 220 7.20 7.72 -6.90
CA PHE A 220 7.01 8.18 -5.53
C PHE A 220 7.06 9.70 -5.40
N VAL A 221 6.32 10.22 -4.42
CA VAL A 221 6.35 11.64 -4.05
C VAL A 221 7.16 11.80 -2.77
N LEU A 222 8.30 12.46 -2.85
CA LEU A 222 9.11 12.87 -1.71
C LEU A 222 8.38 13.98 -0.95
N GLY A 223 7.51 13.59 -0.02
CA GLY A 223 6.91 14.50 0.92
C GLY A 223 7.87 14.82 2.06
N HIS A 224 8.58 15.95 1.99
CA HIS A 224 9.20 16.54 3.18
C HIS A 224 8.56 17.89 3.49
N ALA A 225 8.39 18.21 4.77
CA ALA A 225 7.99 19.56 5.17
C ALA A 225 9.15 20.53 4.86
N GLY A 226 8.84 21.70 4.28
CA GLY A 226 9.84 22.74 3.99
C GLY A 226 9.59 23.49 2.69
N THR A 227 10.28 24.61 2.51
CA THR A 227 10.18 25.48 1.31
C THR A 227 10.96 24.95 0.11
N ASP A 228 11.76 23.91 0.30
CA ASP A 228 12.73 23.42 -0.70
C ASP A 228 12.16 22.26 -1.55
N VAL A 229 10.87 21.97 -1.42
CA VAL A 229 10.19 20.94 -2.23
C VAL A 229 10.08 21.44 -3.67
N ASN A 230 10.94 20.93 -4.56
CA ASN A 230 10.81 21.17 -5.99
C ASN A 230 9.70 20.29 -6.59
N ILE A 231 8.48 20.81 -6.65
CA ILE A 231 7.31 20.12 -7.22
C ILE A 231 7.56 19.63 -8.66
N ASN A 232 8.42 20.33 -9.42
CA ASN A 232 8.72 19.93 -10.79
C ASN A 232 9.51 18.62 -10.86
N GLU A 233 10.40 18.39 -9.90
CA GLU A 233 11.25 17.19 -9.82
C GLU A 233 10.48 15.97 -9.26
N GLN A 234 9.38 16.19 -8.52
CA GLN A 234 8.59 15.10 -7.90
C GLN A 234 8.00 14.10 -8.92
N ALA A 235 7.79 14.53 -10.16
CA ALA A 235 7.30 13.64 -11.22
C ALA A 235 8.37 12.67 -11.76
N GLU A 236 9.64 12.90 -11.42
CA GLU A 236 10.80 12.18 -11.94
C GLU A 236 11.55 11.41 -10.84
N VAL A 237 10.89 11.24 -9.68
CA VAL A 237 11.43 10.48 -8.56
C VAL A 237 10.82 9.08 -8.51
N PHE A 238 11.70 8.09 -8.38
CA PHE A 238 11.33 6.71 -8.15
C PHE A 238 12.03 6.19 -6.90
N ILE A 239 11.45 5.19 -6.26
CA ILE A 239 12.07 4.47 -5.14
C ILE A 239 12.08 2.96 -5.37
N GLY A 240 12.90 2.28 -4.58
CA GLY A 240 13.03 0.83 -4.60
C GLY A 240 14.22 0.37 -5.42
N ARG A 241 15.00 -0.54 -4.87
CA ARG A 241 16.14 -1.18 -5.53
C ARG A 241 16.22 -2.63 -5.13
N LYS A 242 16.41 -3.52 -6.11
CA LYS A 242 16.67 -4.96 -5.91
C LYS A 242 18.12 -5.27 -6.31
N THR A 243 18.90 -5.73 -5.35
CA THR A 243 20.32 -6.06 -5.55
C THR A 243 20.56 -7.52 -5.20
N PRO A 244 21.24 -8.33 -6.03
CA PRO A 244 21.65 -9.68 -5.63
C PRO A 244 22.44 -9.65 -4.32
N LEU A 245 22.14 -10.56 -3.39
CA LEU A 245 22.75 -10.57 -2.06
C LEU A 245 24.28 -10.66 -2.12
N ALA A 246 24.83 -11.36 -3.11
CA ALA A 246 26.28 -11.50 -3.31
C ALA A 246 26.97 -10.19 -3.73
N GLU A 247 26.23 -9.26 -4.34
CA GLU A 247 26.72 -7.96 -4.82
C GLU A 247 26.37 -6.83 -3.84
N TRP A 248 25.46 -7.10 -2.90
CA TRP A 248 24.98 -6.09 -1.97
C TRP A 248 26.03 -5.77 -0.91
N ASN A 249 26.22 -4.46 -0.69
CA ASN A 249 26.93 -3.94 0.46
C ASN A 249 26.07 -2.92 1.19
N GLU A 250 26.08 -2.98 2.52
CA GLU A 250 25.43 -1.96 3.33
C GLU A 250 26.33 -0.73 3.40
N ASN A 251 26.23 0.14 2.41
CA ASN A 251 26.93 1.42 2.38
C ASN A 251 25.92 2.58 2.33
N PRO A 252 25.16 2.82 3.43
CA PRO A 252 24.31 3.99 3.50
C PRO A 252 25.20 5.23 3.40
N ASN A 253 24.91 6.13 2.45
CA ASN A 253 25.55 7.44 2.44
C ASN A 253 25.09 8.20 3.69
N PRO A 254 25.97 8.45 4.68
CA PRO A 254 25.55 9.05 5.95
C PRO A 254 25.09 10.51 5.78
N ASN A 255 25.36 11.13 4.62
CA ASN A 255 24.99 12.50 4.31
C ASN A 255 23.63 12.62 3.60
N VAL A 256 22.96 11.51 3.29
CA VAL A 256 21.64 11.50 2.65
C VAL A 256 20.66 10.86 3.60
N ASP A 257 19.71 11.65 4.10
CA ASP A 257 18.59 11.08 4.83
C ASP A 257 17.66 10.35 3.86
N PRO A 258 17.35 9.07 4.12
CA PRO A 258 16.42 8.33 3.30
C PRO A 258 15.03 8.98 3.35
N PRO A 259 14.22 8.86 2.29
CA PRO A 259 12.85 9.35 2.28
C PRO A 259 12.00 8.68 3.35
N ASP A 260 11.05 9.44 3.90
CA ASP A 260 10.01 8.90 4.79
C ASP A 260 8.98 8.11 3.98
N ILE A 261 9.04 6.77 4.03
CA ILE A 261 8.06 5.87 3.38
C ILE A 261 6.85 5.60 4.28
N SER A 262 6.41 6.57 5.06
CA SER A 262 5.14 6.46 5.79
C SER A 262 4.00 6.13 4.81
N LEU A 263 3.40 4.95 4.98
CA LEU A 263 2.45 4.33 4.03
C LEU A 263 1.25 5.20 3.68
N LEU A 264 0.84 6.07 4.61
CA LEU A 264 -0.33 6.93 4.48
C LEU A 264 0.03 8.38 4.11
N ARG A 265 1.33 8.70 3.99
CA ARG A 265 1.84 10.01 3.54
C ARG A 265 2.28 10.02 2.07
N SER A 266 2.47 8.85 1.45
CA SER A 266 2.95 8.71 0.07
C SER A 266 1.99 9.20 -1.02
N GLY A 267 0.87 9.85 -0.66
CA GLY A 267 -0.13 10.36 -1.60
C GLY A 267 -0.95 9.28 -2.33
N ASN A 268 -0.60 8.01 -2.18
CA ASN A 268 -1.25 6.87 -2.82
C ASN A 268 -1.61 5.82 -1.77
N GLN A 269 -2.90 5.75 -1.42
CA GLN A 269 -3.41 4.81 -0.41
C GLN A 269 -3.21 3.34 -0.78
N LEU A 270 -3.07 3.04 -2.08
CA LEU A 270 -2.82 1.70 -2.58
C LEU A 270 -1.34 1.34 -2.64
N PHE A 271 -0.43 2.29 -2.34
CA PHE A 271 1.01 2.07 -2.49
C PHE A 271 1.48 0.82 -1.74
N ALA A 272 1.10 0.67 -0.47
CA ALA A 272 1.54 -0.46 0.34
C ALA A 272 0.98 -1.83 -0.11
N ASP A 273 -0.18 -1.84 -0.77
CA ASP A 273 -0.98 -3.04 -1.03
C ASP A 273 -1.03 -3.45 -2.50
N PHE A 274 -0.66 -2.54 -3.39
CA PHE A 274 -0.75 -2.75 -4.80
C PHE A 274 0.63 -2.91 -5.40
N GLN A 275 0.94 -4.16 -5.73
CA GLN A 275 2.23 -4.56 -6.27
C GLN A 275 2.73 -3.65 -7.40
N MET A 276 1.84 -3.23 -8.30
CA MET A 276 2.19 -2.39 -9.45
C MET A 276 2.61 -0.96 -9.07
N HIS A 277 2.34 -0.54 -7.83
CA HIS A 277 2.76 0.75 -7.29
C HIS A 277 3.95 0.64 -6.33
N ASN A 278 4.37 -0.56 -5.93
CA ASN A 278 5.44 -0.77 -4.94
C ASN A 278 6.50 -1.79 -5.39
N ALA A 279 6.68 -1.91 -6.70
CA ALA A 279 7.69 -2.76 -7.30
C ALA A 279 9.08 -2.48 -6.69
N ASN A 280 9.76 -3.52 -6.21
CA ASN A 280 11.03 -3.44 -5.48
C ASN A 280 10.99 -2.53 -4.24
N VAL A 281 9.82 -2.38 -3.60
CA VAL A 281 9.63 -1.71 -2.31
C VAL A 281 9.01 -2.69 -1.30
N PHE A 282 7.82 -3.21 -1.62
CA PHE A 282 7.12 -4.25 -0.84
C PHE A 282 6.76 -5.46 -1.70
N SER A 283 7.41 -5.57 -2.86
CA SER A 283 7.24 -6.69 -3.77
C SER A 283 8.49 -6.89 -4.61
N ILE A 284 8.67 -8.09 -5.16
CA ILE A 284 9.64 -8.40 -6.21
C ILE A 284 9.02 -9.24 -7.31
N LEU A 285 9.57 -9.13 -8.52
CA LEU A 285 9.36 -10.11 -9.58
C LEU A 285 10.55 -11.07 -9.63
N ASP A 286 10.25 -12.37 -9.58
CA ASP A 286 11.17 -13.44 -9.96
C ASP A 286 10.74 -14.04 -11.32
N ASN A 287 11.54 -13.78 -12.34
CA ASN A 287 11.31 -14.18 -13.72
C ASN A 287 12.00 -15.49 -14.11
N PHE A 288 12.73 -16.14 -13.18
CA PHE A 288 13.50 -17.37 -13.44
C PHE A 288 14.48 -17.26 -14.61
N GLU A 289 15.13 -16.11 -14.71
CA GLU A 289 16.10 -15.80 -15.76
C GLU A 289 17.43 -16.57 -15.60
N TYR A 290 18.00 -16.97 -16.73
CA TYR A 290 19.32 -17.59 -16.85
C TYR A 290 19.96 -17.31 -18.21
N GLY A 291 21.26 -17.60 -18.32
CA GLY A 291 22.01 -17.43 -19.57
C GLY A 291 22.72 -16.08 -19.64
N ASP A 292 22.81 -15.52 -20.85
CA ASP A 292 23.48 -14.23 -21.09
C ASP A 292 22.55 -13.06 -20.76
N SER A 293 23.05 -12.11 -19.98
CA SER A 293 22.41 -10.82 -19.67
C SER A 293 21.88 -10.04 -20.88
N LYS A 294 22.45 -10.22 -22.08
CA LYS A 294 22.02 -9.50 -23.29
C LYS A 294 20.88 -10.18 -24.03
N GLU A 295 20.80 -11.50 -23.94
CA GLU A 295 19.78 -12.33 -24.59
C GLU A 295 19.35 -13.40 -23.58
N PRO A 296 18.61 -12.98 -22.53
CA PRO A 296 18.27 -13.86 -21.43
C PRO A 296 17.31 -14.97 -21.86
N SER A 297 17.51 -16.15 -21.26
CA SER A 297 16.59 -17.27 -21.33
C SER A 297 15.78 -17.36 -20.03
N TYR A 298 14.59 -17.95 -20.11
CA TYR A 298 13.65 -18.03 -18.99
C TYR A 298 13.15 -19.46 -18.84
N LEU A 299 12.91 -19.90 -17.60
CA LEU A 299 12.32 -21.21 -17.36
C LEU A 299 10.86 -21.23 -17.83
N ASP A 300 10.41 -22.38 -18.32
CA ASP A 300 9.01 -22.62 -18.69
C ASP A 300 8.23 -23.19 -17.51
N TYR A 301 8.90 -23.91 -16.62
CA TYR A 301 8.30 -24.47 -15.41
C TYR A 301 9.32 -24.59 -14.29
N ALA A 302 8.90 -24.28 -13.06
CA ALA A 302 9.69 -24.49 -11.84
C ALA A 302 8.80 -24.54 -10.59
N LYS A 303 9.30 -25.18 -9.54
CA LYS A 303 8.76 -25.02 -8.18
C LYS A 303 9.77 -24.31 -7.30
N ALA A 304 9.31 -23.28 -6.60
CA ALA A 304 10.14 -22.48 -5.72
C ALA A 304 9.46 -22.26 -4.36
N SER A 305 10.28 -22.09 -3.32
CA SER A 305 9.84 -21.59 -2.02
C SER A 305 10.51 -20.25 -1.75
N TYR A 306 9.77 -19.31 -1.17
CA TYR A 306 10.23 -17.95 -0.92
C TYR A 306 10.23 -17.68 0.58
N TYR A 307 11.24 -16.95 1.02
CA TYR A 307 11.37 -16.45 2.39
C TYR A 307 11.65 -14.96 2.32
N VAL A 308 10.95 -14.18 3.13
CA VAL A 308 11.13 -12.72 3.21
C VAL A 308 11.45 -12.36 4.64
N LEU A 309 12.54 -11.61 4.83
CA LEU A 309 12.97 -11.08 6.12
C LEU A 309 13.13 -9.57 5.98
N GLY A 310 12.56 -8.79 6.90
CA GLY A 310 12.60 -7.33 6.88
C GLY A 310 13.07 -6.74 8.19
N TRP A 311 13.93 -5.73 8.13
CA TRP A 311 14.42 -5.04 9.32
C TRP A 311 14.54 -3.53 9.10
N HIS A 312 14.47 -2.80 10.21
CA HIS A 312 14.81 -1.39 10.26
C HIS A 312 16.32 -1.25 10.26
N TRP A 313 16.92 -0.63 9.25
CA TRP A 313 18.38 -0.48 9.23
C TRP A 313 18.86 0.58 10.24
N LYS A 314 18.12 1.69 10.39
CA LYS A 314 18.33 2.66 11.48
C LYS A 314 17.57 2.21 12.73
N ALA A 315 18.28 2.00 13.84
CA ALA A 315 17.63 1.71 15.12
C ALA A 315 16.70 2.86 15.60
N ALA A 316 16.98 4.09 15.16
CA ALA A 316 16.16 5.27 15.50
C ALA A 316 14.77 5.29 14.85
N VAL A 317 14.48 4.45 13.86
CA VAL A 317 13.12 4.35 13.28
C VAL A 317 12.41 3.04 13.65
N ASP A 318 13.10 2.15 14.38
CA ASP A 318 12.52 0.93 14.91
C ASP A 318 11.67 1.24 16.16
N PRO A 319 10.35 0.97 16.12
CA PRO A 319 9.46 1.35 17.22
C PRO A 319 9.77 0.61 18.52
N LEU A 320 10.26 -0.64 18.48
CA LEU A 320 10.60 -1.38 19.70
C LEU A 320 11.93 -0.93 20.30
N TRP A 321 12.86 -0.47 19.46
CA TRP A 321 14.16 0.01 19.94
C TRP A 321 14.04 1.30 20.73
N LYS A 322 13.22 2.24 20.22
CA LYS A 322 12.97 3.54 20.85
C LYS A 322 12.20 3.42 22.17
N SER A 323 11.16 2.58 22.20
CA SER A 323 10.27 2.45 23.36
C SER A 323 10.85 1.52 24.44
N GLY A 324 11.59 0.47 24.05
CA GLY A 324 12.10 -0.58 24.94
C GLY A 324 12.99 -0.12 26.09
N ALA A 325 13.59 1.07 25.99
CA ALA A 325 14.43 1.62 27.06
C ALA A 325 13.64 2.15 28.27
N ASN A 326 12.34 2.44 28.13
CA ASN A 326 11.55 3.13 29.16
C ASN A 326 10.17 2.50 29.41
N VAL A 327 9.82 1.44 28.68
CA VAL A 327 8.50 0.81 28.69
C VAL A 327 8.72 -0.70 28.63
N THR A 328 7.90 -1.47 29.35
CA THR A 328 8.04 -2.93 29.33
C THR A 328 7.71 -3.50 27.97
N HIS A 329 8.31 -4.65 27.63
CA HIS A 329 8.07 -5.33 26.36
C HIS A 329 6.57 -5.56 26.10
N GLY A 330 5.83 -5.98 27.14
CA GLY A 330 4.39 -6.22 27.03
C GLY A 330 3.56 -4.97 26.76
N GLU A 331 3.88 -3.85 27.42
CA GLU A 331 3.19 -2.59 27.20
C GLU A 331 3.42 -2.02 25.79
N ILE A 332 4.62 -2.22 25.24
CA ILE A 332 4.97 -1.81 23.87
C ILE A 332 4.22 -2.66 22.85
N LEU A 333 4.29 -3.99 22.97
CA LEU A 333 3.60 -4.90 22.06
C LEU A 333 2.10 -4.60 22.03
N GLN A 334 1.48 -4.39 23.19
CA GLN A 334 0.06 -4.02 23.29
C GLN A 334 -0.24 -2.69 22.57
N SER A 335 0.64 -1.69 22.68
CA SER A 335 0.47 -0.39 22.01
C SER A 335 0.54 -0.48 20.48
N LEU A 336 1.26 -1.49 19.98
CA LEU A 336 1.39 -1.82 18.57
C LEU A 336 0.37 -2.88 18.13
N PHE A 337 -0.67 -3.13 18.93
CA PHE A 337 -1.71 -4.13 18.63
C PHE A 337 -1.15 -5.55 18.41
N MET A 338 -0.06 -5.89 19.09
CA MET A 338 0.59 -7.19 19.03
C MET A 338 0.40 -7.97 20.34
N THR A 339 0.39 -9.29 20.23
CA THR A 339 0.41 -10.22 21.37
C THR A 339 1.48 -11.27 21.13
N LEU A 340 2.20 -11.66 22.18
CA LEU A 340 3.21 -12.70 22.11
C LEU A 340 2.53 -14.08 22.03
N LYS A 341 2.89 -14.86 21.01
CA LYS A 341 2.31 -16.19 20.81
C LYS A 341 2.77 -17.15 21.92
N GLY A 342 1.83 -17.81 22.57
CA GLY A 342 2.11 -18.77 23.64
C GLY A 342 2.12 -18.15 25.03
N THR A 343 1.79 -16.86 25.15
CA THR A 343 1.64 -16.15 26.41
C THR A 343 0.18 -15.76 26.62
N ASP A 344 -0.34 -15.96 27.83
CA ASP A 344 -1.67 -15.52 28.25
C ASP A 344 -1.68 -15.18 29.75
N GLU A 345 -2.83 -14.73 30.28
CA GLU A 345 -2.96 -14.41 31.71
C GLU A 345 -2.68 -15.61 32.63
N ALA A 346 -2.85 -16.85 32.13
CA ALA A 346 -2.61 -18.08 32.89
C ALA A 346 -1.13 -18.53 32.81
N ASN A 347 -0.41 -18.13 31.76
CA ASN A 347 0.98 -18.46 31.48
C ASN A 347 1.75 -17.18 31.10
N PRO A 348 2.04 -16.30 32.07
CA PRO A 348 2.81 -15.08 31.80
C PRO A 348 4.26 -15.44 31.46
N ASP A 349 4.79 -14.80 30.43
CA ASP A 349 6.21 -14.89 30.07
C ASP A 349 6.96 -13.75 30.78
N PRO A 350 7.96 -14.03 31.65
CA PRO A 350 8.74 -13.00 32.34
C PRO A 350 9.43 -12.01 31.40
N TRP A 351 9.67 -12.39 30.14
CA TRP A 351 10.20 -11.49 29.12
C TRP A 351 9.31 -10.26 28.92
N MET A 352 7.99 -10.40 29.07
CA MET A 352 7.03 -9.29 28.89
C MET A 352 7.21 -8.14 29.90
N ASP A 353 7.80 -8.42 31.06
CA ASP A 353 8.02 -7.44 32.13
C ASP A 353 9.40 -6.76 32.06
N LEU A 354 10.24 -7.14 31.09
CA LEU A 354 11.57 -6.55 30.93
C LEU A 354 11.48 -5.16 30.28
N GLU A 355 12.36 -4.26 30.72
CA GLU A 355 12.64 -2.96 30.09
C GLU A 355 14.03 -3.04 29.45
N SER A 356 14.06 -3.39 28.17
CA SER A 356 15.28 -3.42 27.36
C SER A 356 14.98 -3.10 25.91
N GLN A 357 15.99 -2.63 25.19
CA GLN A 357 15.86 -2.34 23.76
C GLN A 357 15.74 -3.64 22.96
N ILE A 358 14.72 -3.71 22.12
CA ILE A 358 14.44 -4.84 21.23
C ILE A 358 14.46 -4.34 19.79
N ARG A 359 14.80 -5.20 18.82
CA ARG A 359 14.66 -4.92 17.39
C ARG A 359 13.53 -5.73 16.78
N ILE A 360 12.81 -5.13 15.82
CA ILE A 360 11.84 -5.87 15.01
C ILE A 360 12.57 -6.59 13.88
N LEU A 361 12.27 -7.88 13.72
CA LEU A 361 12.52 -8.62 12.49
C LEU A 361 11.19 -9.14 11.95
N CYS A 362 10.74 -8.54 10.85
CA CYS A 362 9.57 -9.01 10.12
C CYS A 362 9.93 -10.25 9.30
N HIS A 363 9.08 -11.27 9.29
CA HIS A 363 9.36 -12.49 8.53
C HIS A 363 8.12 -13.09 7.88
N SER A 364 8.32 -13.76 6.75
CA SER A 364 7.31 -14.61 6.12
C SER A 364 7.94 -15.67 5.22
N CYS A 365 7.14 -16.68 4.87
CA CYS A 365 7.56 -17.77 4.00
C CYS A 365 6.38 -18.30 3.19
N MET A 366 6.67 -18.79 1.98
CA MET A 366 5.71 -19.49 1.13
C MET A 366 6.39 -20.65 0.42
N TYR A 367 5.76 -21.81 0.46
CA TYR A 367 6.37 -23.05 -0.01
C TYR A 367 5.71 -23.54 -1.30
N ASN A 368 6.50 -24.19 -2.15
CA ASN A 368 6.02 -24.94 -3.32
C ASN A 368 5.19 -24.10 -4.31
N VAL A 369 5.52 -22.82 -4.46
CA VAL A 369 4.95 -21.96 -5.49
C VAL A 369 5.34 -22.53 -6.85
N THR A 370 4.33 -22.77 -7.69
CA THR A 370 4.53 -23.35 -9.02
C THR A 370 4.54 -22.24 -10.07
N TRP A 371 5.68 -22.08 -10.73
CA TRP A 371 5.82 -21.33 -11.96
C TRP A 371 5.52 -22.27 -13.13
N ASP A 372 4.61 -21.86 -14.00
CA ASP A 372 4.27 -22.53 -15.26
C ASP A 372 3.96 -21.42 -16.27
N HIS A 373 4.71 -21.35 -17.36
CA HIS A 373 4.52 -20.30 -18.36
C HIS A 373 3.26 -20.52 -19.21
N GLU A 374 2.92 -21.77 -19.50
CA GLU A 374 1.88 -22.11 -20.47
C GLU A 374 0.51 -22.27 -19.81
N ASN A 375 0.47 -22.72 -18.56
CA ASN A 375 -0.77 -23.08 -17.88
C ASN A 375 -1.16 -22.08 -16.80
N LYS A 376 -2.45 -21.79 -16.70
CA LYS A 376 -3.03 -21.04 -15.58
C LYS A 376 -2.86 -21.85 -14.28
N PRO A 377 -2.59 -21.21 -13.12
CA PRO A 377 -2.60 -21.90 -11.84
C PRO A 377 -3.92 -22.63 -11.59
N LYS A 378 -3.86 -23.79 -10.91
CA LYS A 378 -5.05 -24.63 -10.64
C LYS A 378 -6.15 -23.91 -9.85
N SER A 379 -5.77 -22.96 -9.01
CA SER A 379 -6.69 -22.14 -8.23
C SER A 379 -6.26 -20.69 -8.38
N VAL A 380 -7.18 -19.86 -8.87
CA VAL A 380 -7.02 -18.42 -8.97
C VAL A 380 -8.20 -17.80 -8.24
N PRO A 381 -8.01 -17.25 -7.03
CA PRO A 381 -9.11 -16.70 -6.23
C PRO A 381 -9.98 -15.69 -6.98
N ALA A 382 -9.36 -14.89 -7.86
CA ALA A 382 -10.08 -13.92 -8.69
C ALA A 382 -11.12 -14.55 -9.62
N ASP A 383 -10.90 -15.78 -10.11
CA ASP A 383 -11.90 -16.48 -10.91
C ASP A 383 -13.15 -16.80 -10.06
N GLY A 384 -12.96 -17.24 -8.82
CA GLY A 384 -14.06 -17.50 -7.89
C GLY A 384 -14.84 -16.24 -7.51
N PHE A 385 -14.14 -15.10 -7.34
CA PHE A 385 -14.81 -13.81 -7.16
C PHE A 385 -15.56 -13.37 -8.42
N ASN A 386 -15.02 -13.62 -9.61
CA ASN A 386 -15.71 -13.32 -10.86
C ASN A 386 -16.95 -14.20 -11.04
N ASP A 387 -16.89 -15.48 -10.70
CA ASP A 387 -18.04 -16.39 -10.72
C ASP A 387 -19.12 -15.93 -9.74
N CYS A 388 -18.73 -15.48 -8.54
CA CYS A 388 -19.61 -14.87 -7.55
C CYS A 388 -20.29 -13.59 -8.09
N LEU A 389 -19.53 -12.67 -8.69
CA LEU A 389 -20.06 -11.44 -9.29
C LEU A 389 -21.02 -11.70 -10.47
N ARG A 390 -20.83 -12.82 -11.17
CA ARG A 390 -21.69 -13.22 -12.30
C ARG A 390 -22.92 -14.00 -11.86
N ASP A 391 -22.96 -14.49 -10.63
CA ASP A 391 -24.10 -15.21 -10.08
C ASP A 391 -25.27 -14.26 -9.86
N GLN A 392 -26.24 -14.31 -10.79
CA GLN A 392 -27.46 -13.51 -10.74
C GLN A 392 -28.33 -13.80 -9.51
N LYS A 393 -28.06 -14.90 -8.77
CA LYS A 393 -28.74 -15.21 -7.52
C LYS A 393 -28.14 -14.46 -6.33
N GLN A 394 -26.91 -13.98 -6.43
CA GLN A 394 -26.22 -13.23 -5.38
C GLN A 394 -26.48 -11.72 -5.49
N ALA A 395 -26.17 -10.98 -4.43
CA ALA A 395 -26.40 -9.55 -4.38
C ALA A 395 -25.54 -8.84 -5.43
N ALA A 396 -26.18 -8.15 -6.37
CA ALA A 396 -25.50 -7.30 -7.35
C ALA A 396 -24.70 -6.19 -6.64
N VAL A 397 -23.49 -5.89 -7.14
CA VAL A 397 -22.78 -4.67 -6.76
C VAL A 397 -23.48 -3.51 -7.45
N ALA A 398 -24.18 -2.68 -6.68
CA ALA A 398 -24.80 -1.47 -7.19
C ALA A 398 -24.01 -0.25 -6.74
N VAL A 399 -23.65 0.59 -7.71
CA VAL A 399 -22.94 1.85 -7.46
C VAL A 399 -23.92 2.97 -7.73
N GLY A 400 -24.17 3.79 -6.72
CA GLY A 400 -24.99 4.99 -6.83
C GLY A 400 -24.24 6.20 -6.28
N THR A 401 -24.65 7.38 -6.71
CA THR A 401 -24.16 8.65 -6.16
C THR A 401 -24.57 8.85 -4.70
N THR A 402 -25.64 8.16 -4.27
CA THR A 402 -26.07 8.07 -2.88
C THR A 402 -26.39 6.62 -2.51
N PRO A 403 -26.48 6.29 -1.20
CA PRO A 403 -26.96 4.98 -0.78
C PRO A 403 -28.34 4.63 -1.33
N MET A 404 -29.23 5.63 -1.47
CA MET A 404 -30.57 5.42 -2.04
C MET A 404 -30.49 5.14 -3.54
N ASP A 405 -29.67 5.87 -4.29
CA ASP A 405 -29.46 5.60 -5.72
C ASP A 405 -28.85 4.22 -5.95
N ALA A 406 -27.89 3.81 -5.10
CA ALA A 406 -27.28 2.48 -5.16
C ALA A 406 -28.33 1.39 -4.89
N LEU A 407 -29.20 1.63 -3.91
CA LEU A 407 -30.24 0.70 -3.52
C LEU A 407 -31.38 0.63 -4.58
N LEU A 408 -31.75 1.74 -5.20
CA LEU A 408 -32.67 1.76 -6.34
C LEU A 408 -32.08 1.05 -7.56
N ALA A 409 -30.82 1.32 -7.90
CA ALA A 409 -30.10 0.61 -8.96
C ALA A 409 -30.03 -0.90 -8.70
N TYR A 410 -29.82 -1.29 -7.44
CA TYR A 410 -29.89 -2.68 -7.01
C TYR A 410 -31.27 -3.30 -7.21
N CYS A 411 -32.34 -2.64 -6.77
CA CYS A 411 -33.73 -3.10 -6.95
C CYS A 411 -34.09 -3.24 -8.42
N HIS A 412 -33.71 -2.27 -9.26
CA HIS A 412 -33.95 -2.34 -10.72
C HIS A 412 -33.17 -3.48 -11.39
N ALA A 413 -31.91 -3.68 -11.01
CA ALA A 413 -31.08 -4.75 -11.59
C ALA A 413 -31.61 -6.16 -11.23
N ARG A 414 -32.34 -6.29 -10.11
CA ARG A 414 -32.92 -7.55 -9.64
C ARG A 414 -34.39 -7.76 -9.98
N GLY A 415 -35.11 -6.72 -10.41
CA GLY A 415 -36.56 -6.75 -10.61
C GLY A 415 -37.08 -7.86 -11.54
N ASP A 416 -36.22 -8.42 -12.39
CA ASP A 416 -36.55 -9.51 -13.33
C ASP A 416 -36.13 -10.92 -12.84
N ALA A 417 -35.55 -11.05 -11.65
CA ALA A 417 -35.10 -12.34 -11.11
C ALA A 417 -36.28 -13.16 -10.54
N SER A 418 -36.75 -14.15 -11.29
CA SER A 418 -37.95 -14.97 -11.03
C SER A 418 -37.91 -15.90 -9.79
N GLU A 419 -36.91 -15.77 -8.91
CA GLU A 419 -36.69 -16.66 -7.75
C GLU A 419 -36.58 -15.92 -6.41
N ASN A 420 -37.01 -14.65 -6.32
CA ASN A 420 -37.01 -13.92 -5.04
C ASN A 420 -38.16 -14.39 -4.12
N SER A 421 -37.92 -14.41 -2.80
CA SER A 421 -39.00 -14.65 -1.84
C SER A 421 -40.03 -13.51 -1.91
N GLU A 422 -41.30 -13.82 -1.72
CA GLU A 422 -42.41 -12.84 -1.81
C GLU A 422 -42.17 -11.59 -0.94
N HIS A 423 -41.52 -11.76 0.21
CA HIS A 423 -41.14 -10.67 1.11
C HIS A 423 -40.06 -9.75 0.55
N VAL A 424 -39.08 -10.29 -0.18
CA VAL A 424 -38.01 -9.50 -0.81
C VAL A 424 -38.56 -8.71 -1.99
N SER A 425 -39.37 -9.34 -2.85
CA SER A 425 -39.99 -8.64 -3.98
C SER A 425 -40.90 -7.50 -3.52
N LYS A 426 -41.67 -7.71 -2.45
CA LYS A 426 -42.54 -6.67 -1.87
C LYS A 426 -41.74 -5.51 -1.27
N LEU A 427 -40.63 -5.80 -0.59
CA LEU A 427 -39.74 -4.78 -0.05
C LEU A 427 -39.08 -3.95 -1.17
N GLU A 428 -38.64 -4.60 -2.26
CA GLU A 428 -38.09 -3.93 -3.44
C GLU A 428 -39.17 -3.05 -4.12
N GLU A 429 -40.41 -3.53 -4.24
CA GLU A 429 -41.55 -2.75 -4.74
C GLU A 429 -41.86 -1.53 -3.86
N ASP A 430 -41.87 -1.68 -2.52
CA ASP A 430 -42.09 -0.59 -1.58
C ASP A 430 -40.99 0.48 -1.67
N ILE A 431 -39.73 0.07 -1.89
CA ILE A 431 -38.58 0.95 -2.07
C ILE A 431 -38.68 1.73 -3.39
N LEU A 432 -39.07 1.08 -4.48
CA LEU A 432 -39.32 1.74 -5.78
C LEU A 432 -40.53 2.69 -5.69
N ALA A 433 -41.56 2.33 -4.92
CA ALA A 433 -42.70 3.21 -4.67
C ALA A 433 -42.27 4.47 -3.89
N LEU A 434 -41.34 4.37 -2.94
CA LEU A 434 -40.76 5.53 -2.25
C LEU A 434 -40.03 6.48 -3.21
N GLU A 435 -39.34 5.97 -4.24
CA GLU A 435 -38.76 6.82 -5.29
C GLU A 435 -39.84 7.66 -5.97
N SER A 436 -40.93 7.03 -6.40
CA SER A 436 -42.04 7.73 -7.07
C SER A 436 -42.68 8.80 -6.17
N LEU A 437 -42.77 8.54 -4.86
CA LEU A 437 -43.33 9.47 -3.88
C LEU A 437 -42.37 10.63 -3.53
N LEU A 438 -41.06 10.38 -3.57
CA LEU A 438 -40.04 11.42 -3.44
C LEU A 438 -40.01 12.33 -4.68
N GLN A 439 -40.20 11.75 -5.88
CA GLN A 439 -40.28 12.51 -7.14
C GLN A 439 -41.60 13.30 -7.28
N ALA A 440 -42.73 12.74 -6.83
CA ALA A 440 -44.06 13.37 -6.95
C ALA A 440 -44.30 14.56 -6.01
N ARG A 441 -43.37 14.89 -5.10
CA ARG A 441 -43.51 16.03 -4.18
C ARG A 441 -42.97 17.35 -4.75
N ASP A 442 -42.23 17.32 -5.86
CA ASP A 442 -41.66 18.49 -6.52
C ASP A 442 -41.90 18.43 -8.03
N ASP A 443 -43.12 18.79 -8.46
CA ASP A 443 -43.57 18.81 -9.87
C ASP A 443 -43.04 20.04 -10.66
N GLY A 444 -41.97 20.69 -10.19
CA GLY A 444 -41.25 21.73 -10.92
C GLY A 444 -39.96 21.16 -11.48
N VAL A 445 -39.75 21.21 -12.80
CA VAL A 445 -38.49 20.80 -13.44
C VAL A 445 -37.28 21.55 -12.84
N GLU A 446 -37.49 22.79 -12.37
CA GLU A 446 -36.46 23.56 -11.65
C GLU A 446 -36.36 23.21 -10.16
N GLY A 447 -37.46 22.80 -9.50
CA GLY A 447 -37.43 22.30 -8.12
C GLY A 447 -36.67 20.98 -8.00
N GLN A 448 -36.74 20.10 -9.00
CA GLN A 448 -35.97 18.85 -9.04
C GLN A 448 -34.48 19.06 -9.30
N ARG A 449 -34.11 20.02 -10.17
CA ARG A 449 -32.69 20.42 -10.34
C ARG A 449 -32.16 21.14 -9.11
N GLU A 450 -32.94 22.04 -8.52
CA GLU A 450 -32.56 22.81 -7.33
C GLU A 450 -32.52 21.93 -6.08
N ALA A 451 -33.42 20.95 -5.93
CA ALA A 451 -33.36 19.94 -4.88
C ALA A 451 -32.18 19.00 -5.09
N LYS A 452 -31.91 18.51 -6.31
CA LYS A 452 -30.74 17.67 -6.59
C LYS A 452 -29.42 18.42 -6.35
N ASP A 453 -29.31 19.68 -6.78
CA ASP A 453 -28.13 20.53 -6.53
C ASP A 453 -28.00 20.96 -5.06
N SER A 454 -29.12 21.20 -4.37
CA SER A 454 -29.12 21.48 -2.93
C SER A 454 -28.69 20.24 -2.16
N VAL A 455 -29.33 19.11 -2.41
CA VAL A 455 -29.03 17.82 -1.77
C VAL A 455 -27.58 17.39 -2.03
N TYR A 456 -27.04 17.63 -3.24
CA TYR A 456 -25.61 17.45 -3.55
C TYR A 456 -24.70 18.38 -2.73
N ASN A 457 -25.08 19.64 -2.53
CA ASN A 457 -24.36 20.58 -1.66
C ASN A 457 -24.45 20.27 -0.16
N TRP A 458 -25.51 19.59 0.30
CA TRP A 458 -25.72 19.24 1.71
C TRP A 458 -25.13 17.87 2.08
N TYR A 459 -24.96 16.94 1.13
CA TYR A 459 -24.41 15.60 1.40
C TYR A 459 -22.88 15.54 1.42
N TYR A 460 -22.21 16.50 0.81
CA TYR A 460 -20.78 16.70 0.97
C TYR A 460 -20.57 17.96 1.79
N THR A 461 -20.06 17.85 3.01
CA THR A 461 -19.47 19.02 3.66
C THR A 461 -18.29 19.43 2.80
N ARG A 462 -18.31 20.64 2.22
CA ARG A 462 -17.10 21.25 1.67
C ARG A 462 -16.08 21.33 2.80
N SER A 463 -15.15 20.38 2.84
CA SER A 463 -13.87 20.65 3.49
C SER A 463 -13.18 21.71 2.64
N PRO A 464 -12.81 22.88 3.16
CA PRO A 464 -12.00 23.84 2.43
C PRO A 464 -10.59 23.26 2.25
N GLY A 465 -10.45 22.31 1.32
CA GLY A 465 -9.17 21.96 0.72
C GLY A 465 -8.86 23.02 -0.33
N GLY A 466 -7.99 23.96 0.03
CA GLY A 466 -7.57 25.07 -0.83
C GLY A 466 -7.62 26.40 -0.08
N THR A 467 -6.49 26.85 0.45
CA THR A 467 -6.32 28.22 0.90
C THR A 467 -6.32 29.15 -0.31
N ARG A 468 -7.32 30.03 -0.37
CA ARG A 468 -7.30 31.17 -1.29
C ARG A 468 -6.42 32.24 -0.65
N HIS A 469 -5.20 32.41 -1.15
CA HIS A 469 -4.38 33.56 -0.78
C HIS A 469 -5.00 34.80 -1.43
N PHE A 470 -5.52 35.71 -0.62
CA PHE A 470 -5.71 37.08 -1.05
C PHE A 470 -4.37 37.79 -0.85
N PHE A 471 -3.85 38.42 -1.90
CA PHE A 471 -2.80 39.41 -1.72
C PHE A 471 -3.37 40.51 -0.81
N ALA A 472 -2.70 40.79 0.30
CA ALA A 472 -3.08 41.89 1.18
C ALA A 472 -3.06 43.18 0.35
N GLU A 473 -4.22 43.79 0.12
CA GLU A 473 -4.27 45.22 -0.18
C GLU A 473 -3.86 45.98 1.08
N PRO A 474 -3.15 47.11 0.93
CA PRO A 474 -2.49 47.78 2.05
C PRO A 474 -3.50 48.28 3.09
N ASP A 475 -3.13 48.10 4.36
CA ASP A 475 -3.85 48.58 5.54
C ASP A 475 -4.33 50.03 5.38
N ASP A 476 -5.63 50.25 5.53
CA ASP A 476 -6.16 51.58 5.83
C ASP A 476 -6.13 51.76 7.36
N PRO A 477 -5.32 52.68 7.92
CA PRO A 477 -5.09 52.77 9.35
C PRO A 477 -6.24 53.53 10.00
N GLY A 478 -7.25 52.79 10.46
CA GLY A 478 -8.24 53.39 11.34
C GLY A 478 -9.54 52.63 11.49
N THR A 479 -9.55 51.57 12.30
CA THR A 479 -10.50 51.52 13.43
C THR A 479 -10.20 50.37 14.39
N THR A 480 -10.19 50.75 15.66
CA THR A 480 -9.94 50.05 16.92
C THR A 480 -10.85 48.85 17.25
N SER A 481 -10.20 47.80 17.78
CA SER A 481 -10.64 46.85 18.83
C SER A 481 -11.62 45.70 18.50
N PRO A 482 -11.21 44.42 18.69
CA PRO A 482 -12.16 43.30 18.67
C PRO A 482 -12.98 43.26 19.98
N ARG A 483 -14.31 43.19 19.82
CA ARG A 483 -15.25 42.92 20.92
C ARG A 483 -15.15 41.44 21.33
N ASN A 484 -14.85 41.21 22.60
CA ASN A 484 -15.09 39.94 23.28
C ASN A 484 -16.58 39.61 23.28
N LEU A 485 -16.97 38.45 22.75
CA LEU A 485 -18.27 37.83 23.01
C LEU A 485 -18.04 36.55 23.82
N SER A 486 -18.53 36.59 25.06
CA SER A 486 -18.59 35.45 25.99
C SER A 486 -19.63 34.41 25.54
N PRO A 487 -19.40 33.10 25.77
CA PRO A 487 -20.35 32.05 25.42
C PRO A 487 -21.54 32.01 26.38
N GLN A 488 -22.75 31.96 25.86
CA GLN A 488 -23.96 31.59 26.60
C GLN A 488 -24.35 30.16 26.25
N PRO A 489 -24.74 29.33 27.24
CA PRO A 489 -25.19 27.96 27.02
C PRO A 489 -26.69 27.96 26.66
N PHE A 490 -27.10 27.12 25.71
CA PHE A 490 -28.50 26.74 25.62
C PHE A 490 -28.63 25.22 25.48
N CYS A 491 -29.25 24.67 26.52
CA CYS A 491 -29.76 23.31 26.61
C CYS A 491 -31.10 23.25 25.87
N GLY A 492 -31.32 22.18 25.12
CA GLY A 492 -32.59 21.89 24.47
C GLY A 492 -32.61 20.42 24.06
N SER A 493 -33.33 19.63 24.84
CA SER A 493 -33.44 18.18 24.74
C SER A 493 -34.76 17.75 24.06
N ILE A 494 -34.75 16.54 23.47
CA ILE A 494 -35.89 15.64 23.16
C ILE A 494 -36.63 15.98 21.84
N ASN A 495 -36.91 15.06 20.89
CA ASN A 495 -37.06 13.58 20.89
C ASN A 495 -36.12 12.88 19.90
#